data_AF-O07119-F1
#
_entry.id   AF-O07119-F1
#
_cell.length_a   1.000
_cell.length_b   1.000
_cell.length_c   1.000
_cell.angle_alpha   90.00
_cell.angle_beta   90.00
_cell.angle_gamma   90.00
#
_symmetry.space_group_name_H-M   'P 1'
#
loop_
_entity.id
_entity.type
_entity.pdbx_description
1 polymer ?
#
loop_
_entity_poly.entity_id
_entity_poly.type
_entity_poly.pdbx_seq_one_letter_code
_entity_poly.pdbx_strand_id
1 'polypeptide(L)'
;MTDDEPAERIRTDGGTAEGADDVALDPWGSSTVSDYRKLFEEFGIEEFDEVLDEVPNPHYLMRRGVIFGHRDYRPVLDAMRNGDDFAVLSGFMPTGDPHIGH
;
A
#
# COMPACT_ATOMS: atom_id res chain seq x y z
N MET A 1 40.18 8.75 -33.82
CA MET A 1 40.10 7.48 -33.08
C MET A 1 39.18 7.81 -31.92
N THR A 2 37.90 7.59 -32.15
CA THR A 2 36.80 8.04 -31.30
C THR A 2 36.33 6.79 -30.57
N ASP A 3 36.65 6.68 -29.29
CA ASP A 3 36.19 5.58 -28.45
C ASP A 3 34.75 5.89 -28.01
N ASP A 4 33.81 5.08 -28.52
CA ASP A 4 32.40 5.05 -28.14
C ASP A 4 32.23 3.90 -27.13
N GLU A 5 32.24 4.24 -25.84
CA GLU A 5 31.99 3.30 -24.74
C GLU A 5 30.46 3.13 -24.56
N PRO A 6 29.90 1.91 -24.57
CA PRO A 6 28.47 1.73 -24.39
C PRO A 6 28.10 1.93 -22.92
N ALA A 7 27.15 2.83 -22.66
CA ALA A 7 26.60 3.10 -21.34
C ALA A 7 26.11 1.80 -20.65
N GLU A 8 26.70 1.54 -19.48
CA GLU A 8 26.39 0.43 -18.60
C GLU A 8 24.90 0.47 -18.22
N ARG A 9 24.14 -0.52 -18.71
CA ARG A 9 22.71 -0.66 -18.45
C ARG A 9 22.51 -0.83 -16.95
N ILE A 10 21.93 0.18 -16.28
CA ILE A 10 21.58 0.14 -14.85
C ILE A 10 20.84 -1.17 -14.57
N ARG A 11 21.48 -2.05 -13.82
CA ARG A 11 20.87 -3.27 -13.31
C ARG A 11 20.14 -2.90 -12.03
N THR A 12 18.82 -3.00 -12.05
CA THR A 12 18.05 -3.04 -10.79
C THR A 12 18.45 -4.33 -10.08
N ASP A 13 18.76 -4.23 -8.78
CA ASP A 13 19.16 -5.34 -7.90
C ASP A 13 17.98 -6.23 -7.46
N GLY A 14 16.77 -5.91 -7.94
CA GLY A 14 15.56 -6.70 -7.77
C GLY A 14 15.67 -8.02 -8.53
N GLY A 15 16.28 -9.02 -7.90
CA GLY A 15 16.26 -10.40 -8.36
C GLY A 15 14.82 -10.91 -8.43
N THR A 16 14.34 -11.18 -9.65
CA THR A 16 13.13 -11.96 -9.88
C THR A 16 13.40 -13.39 -9.45
N ALA A 17 12.84 -13.81 -8.32
CA ALA A 17 12.67 -15.23 -8.05
C ALA A 17 11.57 -15.74 -9.02
N GLU A 18 11.97 -16.42 -10.08
CA GLU A 18 11.05 -17.23 -10.87
C GLU A 18 10.63 -18.45 -10.04
N GLY A 19 9.34 -18.50 -9.68
CA GLY A 19 8.73 -19.59 -8.94
C GLY A 19 7.44 -19.14 -8.26
N ALA A 20 6.30 -19.22 -8.97
CA ALA A 20 5.00 -19.38 -8.32
C ALA A 20 5.02 -20.76 -7.62
N ASP A 21 4.64 -20.90 -6.36
CA ASP A 21 3.29 -20.79 -5.84
C ASP A 21 3.33 -20.52 -4.32
N ASP A 22 2.36 -19.75 -3.82
CA ASP A 22 2.17 -19.28 -2.42
C ASP A 22 3.17 -18.24 -1.90
N VAL A 23 2.90 -16.97 -2.23
CA VAL A 23 3.42 -15.84 -1.45
C VAL A 23 2.79 -15.91 -0.06
N ALA A 24 3.55 -16.41 0.92
CA ALA A 24 3.16 -16.29 2.32
C ALA A 24 3.06 -14.80 2.68
N LEU A 25 1.83 -14.31 2.79
CA LEU A 25 1.49 -12.97 3.26
C LEU A 25 1.38 -13.03 4.77
N ASP A 26 2.51 -12.80 5.44
CA ASP A 26 2.55 -12.60 6.88
C ASP A 26 3.02 -11.17 7.21
N PRO A 27 2.66 -10.63 8.39
CA PRO A 27 3.01 -9.26 8.74
C PRO A 27 4.52 -8.95 8.74
N TRP A 28 5.39 -9.96 8.84
CA TRP A 28 6.84 -9.83 9.00
C TRP A 28 7.62 -10.16 7.70
N GLY A 29 6.94 -10.62 6.64
CA GLY A 29 7.51 -10.94 5.33
C GLY A 29 7.64 -9.71 4.42
N SER A 30 8.80 -9.57 3.76
CA SER A 30 9.07 -8.51 2.76
C SER A 30 8.75 -8.94 1.32
N SER A 31 7.89 -9.94 1.17
CA SER A 31 7.51 -10.52 -0.13
C SER A 31 7.07 -9.42 -1.09
N THR A 32 7.68 -9.33 -2.26
CA THR A 32 7.19 -8.45 -3.33
C THR A 32 5.82 -8.97 -3.75
N VAL A 33 4.75 -8.31 -3.30
CA VAL A 33 3.38 -8.62 -3.71
C VAL A 33 3.25 -8.19 -5.17
N SER A 34 3.53 -9.13 -6.07
CA SER A 34 3.38 -8.92 -7.51
C SER A 34 1.92 -8.90 -7.95
N ASP A 35 1.01 -9.42 -7.12
CA ASP A 35 -0.42 -9.48 -7.41
C ASP A 35 -1.28 -8.99 -6.24
N TYR A 36 -1.48 -7.67 -6.17
CA TYR A 36 -2.35 -7.04 -5.18
C TYR A 36 -3.81 -7.50 -5.30
N ARG A 37 -4.28 -8.01 -6.45
CA ARG A 37 -5.66 -8.50 -6.58
C ARG A 37 -5.92 -9.73 -5.70
N LYS A 38 -4.92 -10.62 -5.56
CA LYS A 38 -5.02 -11.77 -4.66
C LYS A 38 -5.15 -11.34 -3.20
N LEU A 39 -4.45 -10.28 -2.79
CA LEU A 39 -4.55 -9.71 -1.44
C LEU A 39 -5.97 -9.23 -1.14
N PHE A 40 -6.66 -8.64 -2.13
CA PHE A 40 -8.01 -8.12 -1.95
C PHE A 40 -9.02 -9.25 -1.71
N GLU A 41 -8.98 -10.27 -2.56
CA GLU A 41 -9.88 -11.42 -2.48
C GLU A 41 -9.64 -12.24 -1.21
N GLU A 42 -8.37 -12.47 -0.84
CA GLU A 42 -8.01 -13.32 0.29
C GLU A 42 -8.31 -12.66 1.65
N PHE A 43 -8.10 -11.34 1.77
CA PHE A 43 -8.26 -10.61 3.03
C PHE A 43 -9.57 -9.82 3.15
N GLY A 44 -10.42 -9.88 2.11
CA GLY A 44 -11.69 -9.14 2.05
C GLY A 44 -11.47 -7.64 2.10
N ILE A 45 -10.51 -7.15 1.30
CA ILE A 45 -10.21 -5.72 1.15
C ILE A 45 -10.96 -5.22 -0.07
N GLU A 46 -11.59 -4.05 0.06
CA GLU A 46 -12.26 -3.31 -1.01
C GLU A 46 -11.35 -2.18 -1.51
N GLU A 47 -11.54 -1.75 -2.77
CA GLU A 47 -10.77 -0.64 -3.37
C GLU A 47 -11.18 0.70 -2.74
N PHE A 48 -10.19 1.48 -2.31
CA PHE A 48 -10.48 2.77 -1.67
C PHE A 48 -11.10 3.79 -2.65
N ASP A 49 -10.81 3.64 -3.94
CA ASP A 49 -11.39 4.48 -4.99
C ASP A 49 -12.94 4.37 -5.02
N GLU A 50 -13.52 3.25 -4.58
CA GLU A 50 -14.99 3.08 -4.51
C GLU A 50 -15.67 4.00 -3.49
N VAL A 51 -14.93 4.49 -2.49
CA VAL A 51 -15.42 5.40 -1.45
C VAL A 51 -14.71 6.76 -1.45
N LEU A 52 -13.77 7.00 -2.37
CA LEU A 52 -12.93 8.21 -2.35
C LEU A 52 -13.76 9.50 -2.48
N ASP A 53 -14.71 9.54 -3.42
CA ASP A 53 -15.58 10.69 -3.66
C ASP A 53 -16.54 10.97 -2.50
N GLU A 54 -16.69 9.98 -1.63
CA GLU A 54 -17.56 10.06 -0.46
C GLU A 54 -16.87 10.78 0.72
N VAL A 55 -15.53 10.74 0.78
CA VAL A 55 -14.72 11.26 1.88
C VAL A 55 -14.73 12.80 1.90
N PRO A 56 -15.16 13.45 3.00
CA PRO A 56 -15.05 14.89 3.12
C PRO A 56 -13.59 15.35 3.14
N ASN A 57 -13.21 16.25 2.24
CA ASN A 57 -11.84 16.80 2.12
C ASN A 57 -10.75 15.70 2.10
N PRO A 58 -10.73 14.82 1.08
CA PRO A 58 -9.88 13.64 1.10
C PRO A 58 -8.40 14.01 1.24
N HIS A 59 -7.61 13.21 1.94
CA HIS A 59 -6.17 13.47 2.06
C HIS A 59 -5.45 13.24 0.73
N TYR A 60 -4.31 13.89 0.50
CA TYR A 60 -3.59 13.75 -0.78
C TYR A 60 -3.07 12.32 -1.02
N LEU A 61 -2.83 11.56 0.04
CA LEU A 61 -2.42 10.15 -0.05
C LEU A 61 -3.56 9.24 -0.52
N MET A 62 -4.81 9.58 -0.21
CA MET A 62 -5.99 8.89 -0.76
C MET A 62 -6.10 9.18 -2.25
N ARG A 63 -6.10 10.47 -2.63
CA ARG A 63 -6.19 10.89 -4.05
C ARG A 63 -5.07 10.41 -4.96
N ARG A 64 -3.91 10.06 -4.41
CA ARG A 64 -2.75 9.55 -5.18
C ARG A 64 -2.69 8.02 -5.23
N GLY A 65 -3.66 7.31 -4.66
CA GLY A 65 -3.66 5.85 -4.60
C GLY A 65 -2.58 5.27 -3.70
N VAL A 66 -2.02 6.05 -2.76
CA VAL A 66 -1.10 5.51 -1.74
C VAL A 66 -1.89 4.75 -0.68
N ILE A 67 -3.07 5.26 -0.31
CA ILE A 67 -4.09 4.52 0.43
C ILE A 67 -5.02 3.94 -0.63
N PHE A 68 -4.86 2.66 -0.95
CA PHE A 68 -5.51 2.02 -2.11
C PHE A 68 -6.61 1.02 -1.73
N GLY A 69 -6.72 0.63 -0.46
CA GLY A 69 -7.76 -0.32 -0.02
C GLY A 69 -8.27 -0.05 1.39
N HIS A 70 -9.44 -0.60 1.70
CA HIS A 70 -10.05 -0.56 3.04
C HIS A 70 -10.84 -1.83 3.34
N ARG A 71 -11.30 -1.94 4.60
CA ARG A 71 -12.35 -2.88 5.01
C ARG A 71 -13.29 -2.18 5.98
N ASP A 72 -14.59 -2.27 5.74
CA ASP A 72 -15.62 -1.63 6.57
C ASP A 72 -15.36 -0.13 6.82
N TYR A 73 -14.98 0.64 5.79
CA TYR A 73 -14.76 2.09 5.95
C TYR A 73 -16.06 2.89 6.00
N ARG A 74 -17.17 2.34 5.48
CA ARG A 74 -18.47 3.03 5.38
C ARG A 74 -19.03 3.51 6.73
N PRO A 75 -18.99 2.75 7.83
CA PRO A 75 -19.42 3.26 9.14
C PRO A 75 -18.63 4.49 9.62
N VAL A 76 -17.33 4.53 9.34
CA VAL A 76 -16.47 5.69 9.68
C VAL A 76 -16.82 6.88 8.79
N LEU A 77 -17.03 6.64 7.51
CA LEU A 77 -17.45 7.64 6.54
C LEU A 77 -18.80 8.29 6.90
N ASP A 78 -19.76 7.48 7.34
CA ASP A 78 -21.06 7.96 7.81
C ASP A 78 -20.91 8.85 9.06
N ALA A 79 -20.08 8.43 10.03
CA ALA A 79 -19.79 9.24 11.20
C ALA A 79 -19.14 10.59 10.82
N MET A 80 -18.17 10.58 9.90
CA MET A 80 -17.52 11.80 9.38
C MET A 80 -18.53 12.78 8.76
N ARG A 81 -19.50 12.28 8.00
CA ARG A 81 -20.51 13.09 7.31
C ARG A 81 -21.57 13.65 8.24
N ASN A 82 -21.96 12.86 9.23
CA ASN A 82 -22.98 13.23 10.21
C ASN A 82 -22.43 14.10 11.34
N GLY A 83 -21.10 14.18 11.46
CA GLY A 83 -20.44 14.86 12.58
C GLY A 83 -20.49 14.06 13.88
N ASP A 84 -20.62 12.74 13.78
CA ASP A 84 -20.57 11.82 14.91
C ASP A 84 -19.11 11.52 15.31
N ASP A 85 -18.91 11.07 16.55
CA ASP A 85 -17.59 10.72 17.06
C ASP A 85 -17.06 9.42 16.43
N PHE A 86 -15.78 9.41 16.06
CA PHE A 86 -15.03 8.24 15.62
C PHE A 86 -13.57 8.33 16.09
N ALA A 87 -12.86 7.21 16.09
CA ALA A 87 -11.46 7.14 16.54
C ALA A 87 -10.59 6.41 15.52
N VAL A 88 -9.30 6.73 15.52
CA VAL A 88 -8.27 6.01 14.76
C VAL A 88 -7.21 5.47 15.72
N LEU A 89 -6.69 4.29 15.44
CA LEU A 89 -5.64 3.65 16.22
C LEU A 89 -4.62 3.06 15.25
N SER A 90 -3.35 3.33 15.50
CA SER A 90 -2.22 2.70 14.83
C SER A 90 -1.16 2.30 15.87
N GLY A 91 -0.30 1.34 15.51
CA GLY A 91 0.79 0.87 16.35
C GLY A 91 2.15 1.30 15.82
N PHE A 92 3.12 1.47 16.72
CA PHE A 92 4.51 1.76 16.38
C PHE A 92 5.42 0.83 17.20
N MET A 93 6.23 0.02 16.52
CA MET A 93 7.19 -0.87 17.17
C MET A 93 8.50 -0.12 17.39
N PRO A 94 8.97 0.08 18.63
CA PRO A 94 10.11 0.96 18.92
C PRO A 94 11.46 0.24 18.72
N THR A 95 11.72 -0.24 17.51
CA THR A 95 12.98 -0.90 17.13
C THR A 95 13.76 -0.04 16.15
N GLY A 96 14.95 0.42 16.56
CA GLY A 96 15.81 1.28 15.74
C GLY A 96 15.28 2.71 15.59
N ASP A 97 15.92 3.48 14.70
CA ASP A 97 15.49 4.84 14.37
C ASP A 97 14.33 4.81 13.35
N PRO A 98 13.33 5.70 13.47
CA PRO A 98 12.26 5.82 12.48
C PRO A 98 12.81 6.14 11.08
N HIS A 99 12.08 5.69 10.06
CA HIS A 99 12.37 5.99 8.65
C HIS A 99 11.08 6.47 7.98
N ILE A 100 11.16 6.93 6.73
CA ILE A 100 10.04 7.59 6.01
C ILE A 100 8.73 6.77 5.87
N GLY A 101 8.80 5.47 6.15
CA GLY A 101 7.63 4.57 6.09
C GLY A 101 6.91 4.44 7.43
N HIS A 102 7.58 4.78 8.53
CA HIS A 102 6.97 4.97 9.85
C HIS A 102 6.30 6.34 9.90
#